data_AF-A0A7C1SLC8-F1
#
_entry.id   AF-A0A7C1SLC8-F1
#
_cell.length_a   1.000
_cell.length_b   1.000
_cell.length_c   1.000
_cell.angle_alpha   90.00
_cell.angle_beta   90.00
_cell.angle_gamma   90.00
#
_symmetry.space_group_name_H-M   'P 1'
#
loop_
_entity.id
_entity.type
_entity.pdbx_description
1 polymer ?
#
loop_
_entity_poly.entity_id
_entity_poly.type
_entity_poly.pdbx_seq_one_letter_code
_entity_poly.pdbx_strand_id
1 'polypeptide(L)'
;MKEKLKKYLKILTIELEESLEYLEYLLEVHRFREGKGEITHYVYLENVTVLTNELSGMKNFLKIVKSLKADNFRELESVILYLEKQAVESVKHFDYPEAVHIMCQRKLEKVKRFVLEN
;
A
#
# COMPACT_ATOMS: atom_id res chain seq x y z
N MET A 1 3.28 13.80 21.47
CA MET A 1 2.46 13.85 20.24
C MET A 1 3.29 13.72 18.96
N LYS A 2 4.26 14.61 18.70
CA LYS A 2 5.12 14.52 17.50
C LYS A 2 5.90 13.21 17.37
N GLU A 3 6.30 12.61 18.48
CA GLU A 3 6.96 11.29 18.48
C GLU A 3 6.02 10.17 18.03
N LYS A 4 4.75 10.18 18.46
CA LYS A 4 3.73 9.22 18.00
C LYS A 4 3.48 9.36 16.50
N LEU A 5 3.46 10.59 15.97
CA LEU A 5 3.35 10.84 14.53
C LEU A 5 4.55 10.29 13.75
N LYS A 6 5.77 10.58 14.21
CA LYS A 6 7.00 10.04 13.59
C LYS A 6 7.03 8.51 13.65
N LYS A 7 6.66 7.92 14.79
CA LYS A 7 6.54 6.46 14.99
C LYS A 7 5.52 5.88 14.01
N TYR A 8 4.33 6.48 13.92
CA TYR A 8 3.27 6.06 13.00
C TYR A 8 3.73 6.06 11.53
N LEU A 9 4.26 7.18 11.04
CA LEU A 9 4.72 7.28 9.64
C LEU A 9 5.87 6.31 9.34
N LYS A 10 6.79 6.12 10.29
CA LYS A 10 7.90 5.17 10.16
C LYS A 10 7.39 3.73 10.06
N ILE A 11 6.51 3.30 10.96
CA ILE A 11 5.96 1.94 10.95
C ILE A 11 5.09 1.71 9.72
N LEU A 12 4.27 2.70 9.34
CA LEU A 12 3.46 2.63 8.14
C LEU A 12 4.31 2.48 6.88
N THR A 13 5.43 3.19 6.79
CA THR A 13 6.37 3.06 5.67
C THR A 13 6.89 1.63 5.56
N ILE A 14 7.34 1.04 6.68
CA ILE A 14 7.84 -0.34 6.72
C ILE A 14 6.75 -1.34 6.29
N GLU A 15 5.54 -1.19 6.84
CA GLU A 15 4.39 -2.05 6.56
C GLU A 15 3.92 -1.99 5.09
N LEU A 16 4.08 -0.84 4.45
CA LEU A 16 3.80 -0.65 3.03
C LEU A 16 4.92 -1.25 2.15
N GLU A 17 6.18 -1.07 2.54
CA GLU A 17 7.33 -1.68 1.85
C GLU A 17 7.21 -3.22 1.87
N GLU A 18 6.89 -3.82 3.01
CA GLU A 18 6.63 -5.27 3.12
C GLU A 18 5.48 -5.73 2.20
N SER A 19 4.44 -4.91 2.06
CA SER A 19 3.31 -5.21 1.16
C SER A 19 3.72 -5.16 -0.31
N LEU A 20 4.63 -4.25 -0.67
CA LEU A 20 5.17 -4.15 -2.02
C LEU A 20 6.06 -5.33 -2.36
N GLU A 21 6.94 -5.73 -1.44
CA GLU A 21 7.78 -6.93 -1.59
C GLU A 21 6.92 -8.18 -1.81
N TYR A 22 5.80 -8.29 -1.10
CA TYR A 22 4.86 -9.40 -1.30
C TYR A 22 4.19 -9.38 -2.69
N LEU A 23 3.77 -8.22 -3.19
CA LEU A 23 3.19 -8.10 -4.54
C LEU A 23 4.24 -8.42 -5.62
N GLU A 24 5.48 -7.98 -5.44
CA GLU A 24 6.59 -8.30 -6.34
C GLU A 24 6.89 -9.80 -6.33
N TYR A 25 6.85 -10.44 -5.17
CA TYR A 25 6.97 -11.88 -5.05
C TYR A 25 5.84 -12.62 -5.79
N LEU A 26 4.59 -12.18 -5.67
CA LEU A 26 3.46 -12.79 -6.39
C LEU A 26 3.63 -12.71 -7.91
N LEU A 27 4.10 -11.58 -8.43
CA LEU A 27 4.41 -11.43 -9.86
C LEU A 27 5.43 -12.48 -10.33
N GLU A 28 6.49 -12.70 -9.56
CA GLU A 28 7.51 -13.70 -9.89
C GLU A 28 6.99 -15.14 -9.79
N VAL A 29 6.10 -15.42 -8.83
CA VAL A 29 5.41 -16.72 -8.75
C VAL A 29 4.59 -16.97 -10.02
N HIS A 30 3.83 -15.99 -10.50
CA HIS A 30 3.06 -16.14 -11.74
C HIS A 30 3.96 -16.37 -12.96
N ARG A 31 5.08 -15.64 -13.07
CA ARG A 31 6.09 -15.83 -14.12
C ARG A 31 6.63 -17.26 -14.12
N PHE A 32 6.98 -17.77 -12.94
CA PHE A 32 7.53 -19.12 -12.80
C PHE A 32 6.51 -20.21 -13.15
N ARG A 33 5.25 -20.04 -12.73
CA ARG A 33 4.17 -20.99 -13.02
C ARG A 33 3.85 -21.06 -14.51
N GLU A 34 3.88 -19.93 -15.22
CA GLU A 34 3.74 -19.90 -16.67
C GLU A 34 4.92 -20.59 -17.36
N GLY A 35 6.15 -20.30 -16.95
CA GLY A 35 7.36 -20.96 -17.49
C GLY A 35 7.39 -22.48 -17.28
N LYS A 36 6.66 -22.99 -16.29
CA LYS A 36 6.46 -24.43 -16.05
C LYS A 36 5.26 -25.04 -16.79
N GLY A 37 4.45 -24.24 -17.46
CA GLY A 37 3.20 -24.67 -18.09
C GLY A 37 2.09 -25.04 -17.09
N GLU A 38 2.19 -24.61 -15.81
CA GLU A 38 1.15 -24.84 -14.80
C GLU A 38 -0.08 -23.94 -15.02
N ILE A 39 0.13 -22.80 -15.69
CA ILE A 39 -0.92 -21.88 -16.11
C ILE A 39 -0.71 -21.54 -17.60
N THR A 40 -1.80 -21.21 -18.28
CA THR A 40 -1.72 -20.75 -19.68
C THR A 40 -1.18 -19.32 -19.74
N HIS A 41 -0.60 -18.95 -20.88
CA HIS A 41 -0.15 -17.58 -21.13
C HIS A 41 -1.27 -16.54 -20.92
N TYR A 42 -2.51 -16.87 -21.31
CA TYR A 42 -3.69 -16.03 -21.08
C TYR A 42 -3.90 -15.74 -19.58
N VAL A 43 -3.91 -16.79 -18.75
CA VAL A 43 -4.08 -16.67 -17.29
C VAL A 43 -2.91 -15.91 -16.67
N TYR A 44 -1.70 -16.09 -17.18
CA TYR A 44 -0.53 -15.32 -16.75
C TYR A 44 -0.71 -13.82 -17.00
N LEU A 45 -1.06 -13.43 -18.23
CA LEU A 45 -1.23 -12.02 -18.61
C LEU A 45 -2.34 -11.34 -17.79
N GLU A 46 -3.47 -12.00 -17.60
CA GLU A 46 -4.59 -11.45 -16.81
C GLU A 46 -4.15 -11.15 -15.36
N ASN A 47 -3.51 -12.13 -14.70
CA ASN A 47 -3.06 -11.98 -13.33
C ASN A 47 -1.96 -10.93 -13.17
N VAL A 48 -0.94 -10.95 -14.04
CA VAL A 48 0.18 -9.99 -13.96
C VAL A 48 -0.28 -8.57 -14.24
N THR A 49 -1.26 -8.38 -15.14
CA THR A 49 -1.82 -7.05 -15.41
C THR A 49 -2.46 -6.47 -14.15
N VAL A 50 -3.30 -7.24 -13.47
CA VAL A 50 -3.95 -6.80 -12.21
C VAL A 50 -2.92 -6.52 -11.13
N LEU A 51 -2.01 -7.47 -10.87
CA LEU A 51 -0.95 -7.32 -9.85
C LEU A 51 -0.03 -6.14 -10.12
N THR A 52 0.28 -5.84 -11.38
CA THR A 52 1.11 -4.68 -11.76
C THR A 52 0.40 -3.37 -11.46
N ASN A 53 -0.92 -3.29 -11.68
CA ASN A 53 -1.72 -2.13 -11.33
C ASN A 53 -1.83 -1.95 -9.80
N GLU A 54 -2.02 -3.05 -9.06
CA GLU A 54 -2.00 -3.02 -7.59
C GLU A 54 -0.65 -2.55 -7.04
N LEU A 55 0.45 -3.08 -7.58
CA LEU A 55 1.81 -2.68 -7.22
C LEU A 55 2.03 -1.19 -7.49
N SER A 56 1.57 -0.69 -8.64
CA SER A 56 1.68 0.72 -9.02
C SER A 56 0.89 1.62 -8.07
N GLY A 57 -0.33 1.24 -7.71
CA GLY A 57 -1.15 1.97 -6.75
C GLY A 57 -0.52 2.01 -5.36
N MET A 58 -0.03 0.87 -4.87
CA MET A 58 0.67 0.81 -3.57
C MET A 58 1.98 1.62 -3.58
N LYS A 59 2.74 1.61 -4.68
CA LYS A 59 3.95 2.45 -4.84
C LYS A 59 3.60 3.95 -4.81
N ASN A 60 2.50 4.34 -5.43
CA ASN A 60 2.01 5.71 -5.38
C ASN A 60 1.67 6.12 -3.95
N PHE A 61 0.88 5.30 -3.24
CA PHE A 61 0.52 5.57 -1.85
C PHE A 61 1.75 5.67 -0.93
N LEU A 62 2.75 4.79 -1.09
CA LEU A 62 4.00 4.88 -0.35
C LEU A 62 4.74 6.19 -0.60
N LYS A 63 4.78 6.69 -1.84
CA LYS A 63 5.38 8.00 -2.16
C LYS A 63 4.65 9.13 -1.43
N ILE A 64 3.32 9.09 -1.38
CA ILE A 64 2.52 10.06 -0.62
C ILE A 64 2.92 10.02 0.86
N VAL A 65 2.96 8.84 1.49
CA VAL A 65 3.37 8.68 2.89
C VAL A 65 4.78 9.21 3.15
N LYS A 66 5.76 8.87 2.29
CA LYS A 66 7.16 9.34 2.42
C LYS A 66 7.31 10.85 2.22
N SER A 67 6.39 11.50 1.49
CA SER A 67 6.40 12.95 1.29
C SER A 67 5.90 13.74 2.50
N LEU A 68 5.20 13.08 3.43
CA LEU A 68 4.63 13.74 4.60
C LEU A 68 5.69 14.07 5.64
N LYS A 69 5.61 15.30 6.16
CA LYS A 69 6.38 15.75 7.31
C LYS A 69 5.48 15.74 8.55
N ALA A 70 5.90 15.03 9.60
CA ALA A 70 5.16 14.96 10.87
C ALA A 70 4.92 16.35 11.49
N ASP A 71 5.73 17.36 11.15
CA ASP A 71 5.58 18.72 11.65
C ASP A 71 4.36 19.46 11.09
N ASN A 72 3.79 18.99 9.98
CA ASN A 72 2.60 19.60 9.36
C ASN A 72 1.30 19.26 10.10
N PHE A 73 1.35 18.35 11.08
CA PHE A 73 0.17 17.82 11.74
C PHE A 73 0.26 17.95 13.26
N ARG A 74 -0.86 18.30 13.88
CA ARG A 74 -0.96 18.44 15.34
C ARG A 74 -1.32 17.11 16.02
N GLU A 75 -2.15 16.32 15.35
CA GLU A 75 -2.76 15.12 15.91
C GLU A 75 -2.62 13.93 14.95
N LEU A 76 -2.56 12.72 15.52
CA LEU A 76 -2.46 11.47 14.78
C LEU A 76 -3.68 11.23 13.90
N GLU A 77 -4.88 11.48 14.44
CA GLU A 77 -6.12 11.27 13.70
C GLU A 77 -6.19 12.13 12.42
N SER A 78 -5.67 13.36 12.47
CA SER A 78 -5.61 14.23 11.29
C SER A 78 -4.73 13.67 10.18
N VAL A 79 -3.63 12.99 10.51
CA VAL A 79 -2.76 12.32 9.52
C VAL A 79 -3.46 11.12 8.92
N ILE A 80 -4.14 10.31 9.75
CA ILE A 80 -4.85 9.12 9.29
C ILE A 80 -5.96 9.51 8.32
N LEU A 81 -6.82 10.46 8.70
CA LEU A 81 -7.90 10.96 7.84
C LEU A 81 -7.38 11.55 6.53
N TYR A 82 -6.26 12.28 6.57
CA TYR A 82 -5.61 12.80 5.37
C TYR A 82 -5.15 11.66 4.45
N LEU A 83 -4.47 10.64 5.01
CA LEU A 83 -3.98 9.50 4.24
C LEU A 83 -5.11 8.63 3.68
N GLU A 84 -6.20 8.42 4.42
CA GLU A 84 -7.39 7.72 3.93
C GLU A 84 -7.99 8.45 2.73
N LYS A 85 -8.12 9.78 2.82
CA LYS A 85 -8.60 10.59 1.70
C LYS A 85 -7.68 10.49 0.49
N GLN A 86 -6.36 10.57 0.69
CA GLN A 86 -5.40 10.40 -0.41
C GLN A 86 -5.45 9.01 -1.04
N ALA A 87 -5.67 7.95 -0.25
CA ALA A 87 -5.86 6.60 -0.78
C ALA A 87 -7.07 6.54 -1.71
N VAL A 88 -8.24 7.03 -1.28
CA VAL A 88 -9.46 7.07 -2.10
C VAL A 88 -9.28 7.91 -3.36
N GLU A 89 -8.70 9.10 -3.23
CA GLU A 89 -8.49 10.01 -4.36
C GLU A 89 -7.52 9.42 -5.38
N SER A 90 -6.44 8.78 -4.92
CA SER A 90 -5.46 8.14 -5.82
C SER A 90 -6.07 6.97 -6.60
N VAL A 91 -6.88 6.14 -5.94
CA VAL A 91 -7.53 5.00 -6.59
C VAL A 91 -8.49 5.47 -7.66
N LYS A 92 -9.30 6.50 -7.38
CA LYS A 92 -10.24 7.08 -8.37
C LYS A 92 -9.54 7.81 -9.51
N HIS A 93 -8.48 8.58 -9.21
CA HIS A 93 -7.83 9.42 -10.21
C HIS A 93 -7.02 8.61 -11.23
N PHE A 94 -6.38 7.53 -10.78
CA PHE A 94 -5.53 6.69 -11.62
C PHE A 94 -6.20 5.37 -12.04
N ASP A 95 -7.48 5.19 -11.72
CA ASP A 95 -8.27 4.00 -12.00
C ASP A 95 -7.59 2.70 -11.50
N TYR A 96 -7.02 2.76 -10.30
CA TYR A 96 -6.40 1.59 -9.69
C TYR A 96 -7.47 0.59 -9.22
N PRO A 97 -7.14 -0.71 -9.13
CA PRO A 97 -8.04 -1.70 -8.56
C PRO A 97 -8.46 -1.34 -7.12
N GLU A 98 -9.72 -1.61 -6.77
CA GLU A 98 -10.28 -1.39 -5.42
C GLU A 98 -9.45 -2.07 -4.32
N ALA A 99 -8.79 -3.19 -4.65
CA ALA A 99 -7.87 -3.89 -3.76
C ALA A 99 -6.79 -2.96 -3.18
N VAL A 100 -6.31 -1.96 -3.94
CA VAL A 100 -5.34 -0.95 -3.46
C VAL A 100 -5.91 -0.14 -2.31
N HIS A 101 -7.17 0.31 -2.42
CA HIS A 101 -7.84 1.05 -1.35
C HIS A 101 -7.94 0.22 -0.08
N ILE A 102 -8.42 -1.03 -0.22
CA ILE A 102 -8.57 -1.99 0.88
C ILE A 102 -7.22 -2.27 1.55
N MET A 103 -6.15 -2.47 0.78
CA MET A 103 -4.80 -2.69 1.31
C MET A 103 -4.32 -1.47 2.11
N CYS A 104 -4.47 -0.27 1.57
CA CYS A 104 -4.09 0.97 2.25
C CYS A 104 -4.84 1.13 3.58
N GLN A 105 -6.16 0.99 3.58
CA GLN A 105 -6.98 1.09 4.79
C GLN A 105 -6.56 0.09 5.87
N ARG A 106 -6.37 -1.19 5.50
CA ARG A 106 -5.94 -2.22 6.45
C ARG A 106 -4.60 -1.88 7.09
N LYS A 107 -3.67 -1.29 6.33
CA LYS A 107 -2.34 -0.90 6.84
C LYS A 107 -2.43 0.33 7.74
N LEU A 108 -3.20 1.34 7.37
CA LEU A 108 -3.45 2.50 8.23
C LEU A 108 -4.02 2.09 9.59
N GLU A 109 -5.02 1.20 9.60
CA GLU A 109 -5.66 0.72 10.81
C GLU A 109 -4.76 -0.22 11.64
N LYS A 110 -3.97 -1.09 11.00
CA LYS A 110 -2.98 -1.93 11.68
C LYS A 110 -1.97 -1.07 12.45
N VAL A 111 -1.40 -0.06 11.80
CA VAL A 111 -0.40 0.81 12.44
C VAL A 111 -1.05 1.71 13.50
N LYS A 112 -2.29 2.17 13.28
CA LYS A 112 -3.05 2.97 14.26
C LYS A 112 -3.16 2.20 15.57
N ARG A 113 -3.66 0.96 15.52
CA ARG A 113 -3.80 0.08 16.69
C ARG A 113 -2.46 -0.13 17.39
N PHE A 114 -1.41 -0.46 16.64
CA PHE A 114 -0.08 -0.68 17.21
C PHE A 114 0.48 0.52 17.98
N VAL A 115 0.31 1.75 17.46
CA VAL A 115 0.80 2.99 18.09
C VAL A 115 -0.09 3.48 19.25
N LEU A 116 -1.36 3.09 19.27
CA LEU A 116 -2.26 3.41 20.39
C LEU A 116 -2.11 2.43 21.56
N GLU A 117 -1.83 1.16 21.27
CA GLU A 117 -1.64 0.10 22.27
C GLU A 117 -0.23 0.10 22.88
N ASN A 118 0.77 0.75 22.24
CA ASN A 118 2.17 0.85 22.70
C ASN A 118 2.73 2.28 22.68
#